data_AF-A0A251WZI7-F1
#
_entry.id   AF-A0A251WZI7-F1
#
_cell.length_a   1.000
_cell.length_b   1.000
_cell.length_c   1.000
_cell.angle_alpha   90.00
_cell.angle_beta   90.00
_cell.angle_gamma   90.00
#
_symmetry.space_group_name_H-M   'P 1'
#
loop_
_entity.id
_entity.type
_entity.pdbx_description
1 polymer ?
#
loop_
_entity_poly.entity_id
_entity_poly.type
_entity_poly.pdbx_seq_one_letter_code
_entity_poly.pdbx_strand_id
1 'polypeptide(L)'
;MNAFIKTTRITIAGVALIALTACSGSLFGNRQAENAVTQPVRAAGAESVAVNRYLWNASLDVLSFLPIESVDPFTGVIVFGYGTPPGGGRAYRGTVHVSDPALDARSLNVSLSTSAGPVSAATLTAIEDSILGRARQLRIQDRGL
;
A
#
# COMPACT_ATOMS: atom_id res chain seq x y z
N MET A 1 11.05 -51.81 29.82
CA MET A 1 10.61 -50.41 29.88
C MET A 1 9.31 -50.27 29.10
N ASN A 2 8.21 -50.31 29.86
CA ASN A 2 6.84 -49.80 29.71
C ASN A 2 6.04 -50.03 28.42
N ALA A 3 5.06 -50.93 28.55
CA ALA A 3 3.95 -51.18 27.66
C ALA A 3 2.88 -50.08 27.75
N PHE A 4 2.38 -49.62 26.59
CA PHE A 4 1.34 -48.60 26.47
C PHE A 4 -0.02 -49.29 26.32
N ILE A 5 -0.80 -49.34 27.41
CA ILE A 5 -2.07 -50.05 27.51
C ILE A 5 -3.21 -49.16 26.99
N LYS A 6 -3.97 -49.69 26.03
CA LYS A 6 -5.30 -49.23 25.59
C LYS A 6 -6.31 -49.27 26.74
N THR A 7 -7.10 -48.22 26.99
CA THR A 7 -8.45 -48.38 27.59
C THR A 7 -9.40 -47.23 27.26
N THR A 8 -10.48 -47.62 26.58
CA THR A 8 -11.74 -46.95 26.25
C THR A 8 -12.53 -46.44 27.47
N ARG A 9 -13.20 -45.29 27.37
CA ARG A 9 -14.38 -44.95 28.21
C ARG A 9 -15.49 -44.25 27.42
N ILE A 10 -16.52 -45.04 27.12
CA ILE A 10 -17.92 -44.70 26.83
C ILE A 10 -18.51 -44.22 28.20
N THR A 11 -19.44 -43.27 28.41
CA THR A 11 -20.89 -43.26 28.10
C THR A 11 -21.57 -42.05 28.80
N ILE A 12 -22.44 -41.32 28.08
CA ILE A 12 -23.84 -40.89 28.39
C ILE A 12 -24.22 -39.87 29.52
N ALA A 13 -24.94 -38.84 29.04
CA ALA A 13 -26.10 -38.07 29.54
C ALA A 13 -26.11 -37.26 30.85
N GLY A 14 -26.53 -36.00 30.68
CA GLY A 14 -27.16 -35.16 31.70
C GLY A 14 -27.93 -34.01 31.03
N VAL A 15 -29.20 -34.25 30.74
CA VAL A 15 -30.20 -33.25 30.29
C VAL A 15 -30.70 -32.48 31.51
N ALA A 16 -30.78 -31.14 31.45
CA ALA A 16 -31.81 -30.37 32.15
C ALA A 16 -31.94 -28.95 31.56
N LEU A 17 -33.13 -28.69 31.01
CA LEU A 17 -33.69 -27.42 30.55
C LEU A 17 -33.75 -26.36 31.66
N ILE A 18 -33.43 -25.09 31.34
CA ILE A 18 -34.09 -23.92 31.95
C ILE A 18 -34.50 -22.98 30.82
N ALA A 19 -35.75 -22.54 30.91
CA ALA A 19 -36.57 -21.99 29.85
C ALA A 19 -36.44 -20.47 29.69
N LEU A 20 -36.59 -20.04 28.43
CA LEU A 20 -37.43 -18.93 27.96
C LEU A 20 -37.25 -17.54 28.59
N THR A 21 -36.57 -16.65 27.86
CA THR A 21 -36.97 -15.25 27.79
C THR A 21 -36.91 -14.81 26.33
N ALA A 22 -38.08 -14.83 25.69
CA ALA A 22 -38.34 -14.24 24.40
C ALA A 22 -39.07 -12.91 24.63
N CYS A 23 -38.43 -11.80 24.27
CA CYS A 23 -39.07 -10.52 23.96
C CYS A 23 -38.24 -9.85 22.85
N SER A 24 -38.62 -10.17 21.61
CA SER A 24 -38.84 -9.27 20.49
C SER A 24 -37.77 -8.21 20.18
N GLY A 25 -36.88 -8.54 19.24
CA GLY A 25 -36.03 -7.60 18.53
C GLY A 25 -35.93 -7.89 17.03
N SER A 26 -36.98 -8.45 16.42
CA SER A 26 -37.07 -8.53 14.95
C SER A 26 -37.67 -7.23 14.42
N LEU A 27 -36.81 -6.30 13.99
CA LEU A 27 -37.18 -5.31 12.97
C LEU A 27 -36.04 -5.22 11.96
N PHE A 28 -35.94 -6.28 11.16
CA PHE A 28 -35.44 -6.19 9.79
C PHE A 28 -36.33 -5.19 9.03
N GLY A 29 -35.99 -3.90 9.15
CA GLY A 29 -36.57 -2.83 8.34
C GLY A 29 -35.80 -2.69 7.05
N ASN A 30 -36.36 -3.20 5.95
CA ASN A 30 -35.95 -2.84 4.61
C ASN A 30 -36.94 -1.78 4.07
N ARG A 31 -36.40 -0.68 3.53
CA ARG A 31 -37.03 0.33 2.64
C ARG A 31 -37.96 1.39 3.24
N GLN A 32 -37.38 2.54 3.56
CA GLN A 32 -37.86 3.87 3.16
C GLN A 32 -36.60 4.62 2.67
N ALA A 33 -36.29 4.73 1.38
CA ALA A 33 -37.02 5.38 0.30
C ALA A 33 -37.04 6.91 0.37
N GLU A 34 -35.99 7.59 0.83
CA GLU A 34 -35.85 9.04 0.61
C GLU A 34 -34.37 9.40 0.44
N ASN A 35 -33.94 9.54 -0.81
CA ASN A 35 -32.94 10.51 -1.26
C ASN A 35 -32.94 10.45 -2.79
N ALA A 36 -34.03 10.96 -3.37
CA ALA A 36 -34.01 11.47 -4.72
C ALA A 36 -33.19 12.77 -4.74
N VAL A 37 -31.87 12.60 -4.62
CA VAL A 37 -30.94 13.48 -5.29
C VAL A 37 -30.29 12.57 -6.30
N THR A 38 -30.74 12.64 -7.55
CA THR A 38 -29.87 12.35 -8.68
C THR A 38 -28.69 13.29 -8.53
N GLN A 39 -27.71 12.86 -7.73
CA GLN A 39 -26.39 13.44 -7.78
C GLN A 39 -25.88 12.95 -9.13
N PRO A 40 -25.58 13.82 -10.10
CA PRO A 40 -24.43 13.51 -10.90
C PRO A 40 -23.31 13.40 -9.87
N VAL A 41 -22.96 12.18 -9.49
CA VAL A 41 -21.54 11.89 -9.38
C VAL A 41 -21.06 12.31 -10.77
N ARG A 42 -20.63 13.58 -10.86
CA ARG A 42 -19.62 13.92 -11.81
C ARG A 42 -18.56 12.91 -11.41
N ALA A 43 -18.51 11.81 -12.15
CA ALA A 43 -17.25 11.29 -12.60
C ALA A 43 -16.54 12.57 -13.01
N ALA A 44 -15.74 13.10 -12.10
CA ALA A 44 -14.69 14.00 -12.43
C ALA A 44 -13.85 13.10 -13.32
N GLY A 45 -14.22 13.04 -14.60
CA GLY A 45 -13.33 12.78 -15.69
C GLY A 45 -12.32 13.90 -15.63
N ALA A 46 -11.45 13.81 -14.63
CA ALA A 46 -10.09 14.13 -14.87
C ALA A 46 -9.58 12.86 -15.58
N GLU A 47 -9.56 12.89 -16.92
CA GLU A 47 -8.48 12.25 -17.66
C GLU A 47 -7.15 12.93 -17.27
N SER A 48 -6.86 12.99 -15.98
CA SER A 48 -5.57 13.28 -15.44
C SER A 48 -4.89 11.95 -15.44
N VAL A 49 -3.84 11.80 -16.24
CA VAL A 49 -2.89 10.69 -16.13
C VAL A 49 -2.62 10.50 -14.63
N ALA A 50 -3.14 9.42 -14.07
CA ALA A 50 -3.44 9.34 -12.65
C ALA A 50 -2.18 8.92 -11.89
N VAL A 51 -1.15 9.76 -11.94
CA VAL A 51 0.07 9.58 -11.16
C VAL A 51 -0.29 9.71 -9.68
N ASN A 52 0.12 8.74 -8.87
CA ASN A 52 -0.13 8.77 -7.43
C ASN A 52 0.74 9.85 -6.76
N ARG A 53 0.11 10.88 -6.18
CA ARG A 53 0.80 11.97 -5.47
C ARG A 53 1.70 11.51 -4.32
N TYR A 54 1.37 10.41 -3.65
CA TYR A 54 2.15 9.89 -2.53
C TYR A 54 3.41 9.18 -3.00
N LEU A 55 3.33 8.39 -4.08
CA LEU A 55 4.51 7.79 -4.69
C LEU A 55 5.46 8.88 -5.18
N TRP A 56 4.93 9.89 -5.87
CA TRP A 56 5.70 11.02 -6.36
C TRP A 56 6.48 11.74 -5.25
N ASN A 57 5.77 12.19 -4.20
CA ASN A 57 6.40 12.89 -3.09
C ASN A 57 7.39 11.98 -2.32
N ALA A 58 7.05 10.70 -2.15
CA ALA A 58 7.94 9.75 -1.50
C ALA A 58 9.23 9.51 -2.29
N SER A 59 9.16 9.46 -3.62
CA SER A 59 10.34 9.34 -4.48
C SER A 59 11.26 10.55 -4.34
N LEU A 60 10.69 11.76 -4.30
CA LEU A 60 11.45 12.99 -4.08
C LEU A 60 12.09 13.03 -2.69
N ASP A 61 11.38 12.57 -1.65
CA ASP A 61 11.92 12.53 -0.29
C ASP A 61 13.08 11.52 -0.18
N VAL A 62 12.87 10.29 -0.64
CA VAL A 62 13.86 9.20 -0.51
C VAL A 62 15.09 9.47 -1.37
N LEU A 63 14.91 10.00 -2.59
CA LEU A 63 16.01 10.30 -3.52
C LEU A 63 16.44 11.78 -3.47
N SER A 64 16.09 12.52 -2.42
CA SER A 64 16.42 13.94 -2.25
C SER A 64 17.91 14.26 -2.24
N PHE A 65 18.76 13.25 -2.04
CA PHE A 65 20.21 13.36 -2.13
C PHE A 65 20.74 13.39 -3.57
N LEU A 66 19.90 13.06 -4.57
CA LEU A 66 20.25 13.14 -5.97
C LEU A 66 19.78 14.50 -6.55
N PRO A 67 20.59 15.14 -7.42
CA PRO A 67 20.16 16.34 -8.12
C PRO A 67 19.05 16.00 -9.12
N ILE A 68 17.98 16.81 -9.15
CA ILE A 68 16.89 16.65 -10.11
C ILE A 68 17.32 17.26 -11.45
N GLU A 69 17.25 16.48 -12.53
CA GLU A 69 17.56 16.95 -13.89
C GLU A 69 16.30 17.34 -14.67
N SER A 70 15.25 16.51 -14.60
CA SER A 70 14.01 16.73 -15.33
C SER A 70 12.84 16.09 -14.60
N VAL A 71 11.67 16.72 -14.69
CA VAL A 71 10.45 16.30 -14.00
C VAL A 71 9.26 16.47 -14.94
N ASP A 72 8.58 15.38 -15.27
CA ASP A 72 7.36 15.40 -16.06
C ASP A 72 6.17 14.87 -15.24
N PRO A 73 5.27 15.77 -14.77
CA PRO A 73 4.13 15.38 -13.96
C PRO A 73 3.01 14.71 -14.76
N PHE A 74 3.00 14.84 -16.08
CA PHE A 74 1.97 14.22 -16.92
C PHE A 74 2.28 12.76 -17.20
N THR A 75 3.55 12.41 -17.43
CA THR A 75 3.97 11.02 -17.65
C THR A 75 4.35 10.30 -16.36
N GLY A 76 4.54 11.02 -15.26
CA GLY A 76 4.98 10.44 -13.99
C GLY A 76 6.46 10.07 -13.98
N VAL A 77 7.27 10.70 -14.84
CA VAL A 77 8.71 10.43 -14.96
C VAL A 77 9.52 11.51 -14.24
N ILE A 78 10.45 11.07 -13.40
CA ILE A 78 11.41 11.92 -12.69
C ILE A 78 12.80 11.42 -13.05
N VAL A 79 13.64 12.30 -13.59
CA VAL A 79 15.03 12.01 -13.93
C VAL A 79 15.95 12.69 -12.93
N PHE A 80 16.81 11.89 -12.32
CA PHE A 80 17.83 12.31 -11.38
C PHE A 80 19.22 12.19 -12.02
N GLY A 81 20.02 13.23 -11.82
CA GLY A 81 21.42 13.26 -12.21
C GLY A 81 22.31 12.49 -11.25
N TYR A 82 23.62 12.58 -11.48
CA TYR A 82 24.60 11.93 -10.61
C TYR A 82 24.66 12.62 -9.23
N GLY A 83 24.37 11.87 -8.18
CA GLY A 83 24.48 12.32 -6.79
C GLY A 83 25.05 11.23 -5.88
N THR A 84 25.65 11.65 -4.77
CA THR A 84 26.27 10.75 -3.79
C THR A 84 25.39 10.68 -2.55
N PRO A 85 24.86 9.51 -2.17
CA PRO A 85 24.08 9.37 -0.96
C PRO A 85 24.93 9.65 0.29
N PRO A 86 24.34 10.22 1.34
CA PRO A 86 25.05 10.44 2.60
C PRO A 86 25.52 9.10 3.19
N GLY A 87 26.80 9.00 3.54
CA GLY A 87 27.42 7.76 4.01
C GLY A 87 27.84 6.78 2.91
N GLY A 88 27.63 7.12 1.64
CA GLY A 88 28.11 6.38 0.48
C GLY A 88 29.27 7.09 -0.24
N GLY A 89 30.08 6.33 -0.98
CA GLY A 89 31.18 6.86 -1.79
C GLY A 89 30.96 6.77 -3.31
N ARG A 90 29.78 6.30 -3.75
CA ARG A 90 29.48 6.06 -5.17
C ARG A 90 28.45 7.08 -5.64
N ALA A 91 28.68 7.66 -6.81
CA ALA A 91 27.67 8.49 -7.47
C ALA A 91 26.64 7.57 -8.16
N TYR A 92 25.36 7.85 -7.91
CA TYR A 92 24.22 7.18 -8.50
C TYR A 92 23.46 8.17 -9.38
N ARG A 93 22.88 7.68 -10.45
CA ARG A 93 21.86 8.37 -11.24
C ARG A 93 20.67 7.46 -11.36
N GLY A 94 19.50 8.02 -11.62
CA GLY A 94 18.34 7.18 -11.85
C GLY A 94 17.17 7.88 -12.45
N THR A 95 16.23 7.05 -12.88
CA THR A 95 14.92 7.48 -13.37
C THR A 95 13.87 6.76 -12.57
N VAL A 96 12.87 7.51 -12.11
CA VAL A 96 11.67 6.99 -11.48
C VAL A 96 10.51 7.21 -12.43
N HIS A 97 9.68 6.20 -12.62
CA HIS A 97 8.48 6.27 -13.42
C HIS A 97 7.31 5.71 -12.61
N VAL A 98 6.27 6.53 -12.44
CA VAL A 98 5.03 6.15 -11.76
C VAL A 98 3.97 5.86 -12.82
N SER A 99 3.62 4.58 -12.96
CA SER A 99 2.79 4.08 -14.06
C SER A 99 1.29 3.99 -13.72
N ASP A 100 0.95 3.80 -12.45
CA ASP A 100 -0.43 3.52 -12.01
C ASP A 100 -0.77 4.33 -10.73
N PRO A 101 -2.04 4.76 -10.56
CA PRO A 101 -2.51 5.41 -9.34
C PRO A 101 -2.47 4.53 -8.08
N ALA A 102 -2.32 3.21 -8.20
CA ALA A 102 -2.30 2.30 -7.06
C ALA A 102 -1.06 2.50 -6.17
N LEU A 103 -1.22 2.25 -4.88
CA LEU A 103 -0.15 2.39 -3.89
C LEU A 103 0.55 1.03 -3.65
N ASP A 104 1.14 0.48 -4.70
CA ASP A 104 1.81 -0.82 -4.70
C ASP A 104 3.11 -0.80 -5.54
N ALA A 105 3.89 -1.88 -5.46
CA ALA A 105 5.19 -1.96 -6.12
C ALA A 105 5.12 -2.01 -7.65
N ARG A 106 4.02 -2.52 -8.24
CA ARG A 106 3.86 -2.59 -9.71
C ARG A 106 3.62 -1.22 -10.35
N SER A 107 3.22 -0.24 -9.53
CA SER A 107 2.89 1.12 -9.95
C SER A 107 4.10 2.04 -10.00
N LEU A 108 5.27 1.54 -9.57
CA LEU A 108 6.53 2.28 -9.48
C LEU A 108 7.62 1.49 -10.20
N ASN A 109 8.29 2.11 -11.16
CA ASN A 109 9.49 1.58 -11.77
C ASN A 109 10.67 2.49 -11.42
N VAL A 110 11.69 1.93 -10.80
CA VAL A 110 12.91 2.64 -10.47
C VAL A 110 14.07 2.01 -11.22
N SER A 111 14.83 2.83 -11.95
CA SER A 111 16.07 2.42 -12.58
C SER A 111 17.21 3.25 -12.01
N LEU A 112 18.20 2.57 -11.41
CA LEU A 112 19.37 3.20 -10.81
C LEU A 112 20.64 2.60 -11.39
N SER A 113 21.60 3.48 -11.67
CA SER A 113 22.93 3.09 -12.16
C SER A 113 24.01 3.92 -11.48
N THR A 114 25.19 3.34 -11.36
CA THR A 114 26.40 4.00 -10.88
C THR A 114 27.34 4.30 -12.04
N SER A 115 28.44 5.02 -11.77
CA SER A 115 29.54 5.17 -12.74
C SER A 115 30.16 3.84 -13.19
N ALA A 116 30.04 2.78 -12.39
CA ALA A 116 30.58 1.46 -12.69
C ALA A 116 29.59 0.51 -13.38
N GLY A 117 28.33 0.92 -13.57
CA GLY A 117 27.28 0.09 -14.15
C GLY A 117 26.01 0.02 -13.31
N PRO A 118 25.09 -0.91 -13.65
CA PRO A 118 23.79 -1.06 -12.97
C PRO A 118 23.93 -1.36 -11.48
N VAL A 119 22.97 -0.89 -10.68
CA VAL A 119 22.88 -1.21 -9.26
C VAL A 119 22.44 -2.67 -9.08
N SER A 120 22.80 -3.29 -7.95
CA SER A 120 22.33 -4.64 -7.62
C SER A 120 20.81 -4.67 -7.45
N ALA A 121 20.18 -5.77 -7.83
CA ALA A 121 18.74 -5.94 -7.69
C ALA A 121 18.27 -5.77 -6.22
N ALA A 122 19.05 -6.27 -5.26
CA ALA A 122 18.74 -6.13 -3.84
C ALA A 122 18.70 -4.66 -3.37
N THR A 123 19.65 -3.84 -3.84
CA THR A 123 19.66 -2.41 -3.52
C THR A 123 18.50 -1.68 -4.20
N LEU A 124 18.17 -2.04 -5.45
CA LEU A 124 17.05 -1.47 -6.18
C LEU A 124 15.72 -1.76 -5.47
N THR A 125 15.46 -3.03 -5.09
CA THR A 125 14.28 -3.41 -4.31
C THR A 125 14.23 -2.71 -2.95
N ALA A 126 15.36 -2.58 -2.24
CA ALA A 126 15.39 -1.88 -0.96
C ALA A 126 15.00 -0.39 -1.10
N ILE A 127 15.35 0.24 -2.22
CA ILE A 127 14.97 1.63 -2.51
C ILE A 127 13.48 1.71 -2.86
N GLU A 128 12.98 0.80 -3.69
CA GLU A 128 11.54 0.71 -4.00
C GLU A 128 10.71 0.52 -2.72
N ASP A 129 11.10 -0.40 -1.85
CA ASP A 129 10.44 -0.63 -0.55
C ASP A 129 10.49 0.60 0.35
N SER A 130 11.61 1.34 0.34
CA SER A 130 11.75 2.60 1.09
C SER A 130 10.79 3.67 0.57
N ILE A 131 10.64 3.80 -0.75
CA ILE A 131 9.67 4.71 -1.38
C ILE A 131 8.24 4.30 -1.02
N LEU A 132 7.90 3.01 -1.15
CA LEU A 132 6.57 2.51 -0.80
C LEU A 132 6.25 2.72 0.68
N GLY A 133 7.22 2.48 1.56
CA GLY A 133 7.11 2.75 3.00
C GLY A 133 6.82 4.23 3.28
N ARG A 134 7.61 5.13 2.67
CA ARG A 134 7.42 6.57 2.80
C ARG A 134 6.08 7.05 2.23
N ALA A 135 5.65 6.51 1.09
CA ALA A 135 4.37 6.86 0.48
C ALA A 135 3.17 6.46 1.36
N ARG A 136 3.23 5.29 2.01
CA ARG A 136 2.22 4.89 3.00
C ARG A 136 2.20 5.85 4.19
N GLN A 137 3.37 6.27 4.66
CA GLN A 137 3.47 7.23 5.75
C GLN A 137 2.83 8.57 5.37
N LEU A 138 3.13 9.11 4.18
CA LEU A 138 2.51 10.33 3.67
C LEU A 138 0.98 10.21 3.55
N ARG A 139 0.48 9.05 3.12
CA ARG A 139 -0.97 8.78 3.04
C ARG A 139 -1.64 8.75 4.40
N ILE A 140 -0.96 8.24 5.43
CA ILE A 140 -1.47 8.23 6.81
C ILE A 140 -1.50 9.66 7.37
N GLN A 141 -0.41 10.42 7.18
CA GLN A 141 -0.31 11.82 7.60
C GLN A 141 -1.38 12.70 6.97
N ASP A 142 -1.65 12.54 5.68
CA ASP A 142 -2.70 13.28 4.96
C ASP A 142 -4.12 12.99 5.50
N ARG A 143 -4.34 11.77 6.02
CA ARG A 143 -5.60 11.37 6.64
C ARG A 143 -5.76 11.84 8.09
N GLY A 144 -4.74 12.46 8.67
CA GLY A 144 -4.76 12.95 10.06
C GLY A 144 -4.87 11.83 11.11
N LEU A 145 -4.44 10.61 10.75
CA LEU A 145 -4.36 9.45 11.64
C LEU A 145 -2.94 9.30 12.19
#